data_AF-A0A2N2I287-F1
#
_entry.id   AF-A0A2N2I287-F1
#
_cell.length_a   1.000
_cell.length_b   1.000
_cell.length_c   1.000
_cell.angle_alpha   90.00
_cell.angle_beta   90.00
_cell.angle_gamma   90.00
#
_symmetry.space_group_name_H-M   'P 1'
#
loop_
_entity.id
_entity.type
_entity.pdbx_description
1 polymer ?
#
loop_
_entity_poly.entity_id
_entity_poly.type
_entity_poly.pdbx_seq_one_letter_code
_entity_poly.pdbx_strand_id
1 'polypeptide(L)'
;MKKIIIALFIFCFFSTALAQDVDLLWKARALQGLENLKKMEKQLNSEKQVKNDDLEKLKYEAMLEAAYAMIIGEPETTVKKTSLVAAYHLIISFGDDGMLDVVYLYDIKTYKYISMRVDKIPKNRGIVFLQNNKYCDFITVVNYLDTKDPLLIFSKNDPFNASVMQH
;
A
#
# COMPACT_ATOMS: atom_id res chain seq x y z
N MET A 1 38.48 33.23 22.06
CA MET A 1 37.56 34.24 21.48
C MET A 1 37.78 34.25 19.98
N LYS A 2 36.84 34.02 19.06
CA LYS A 2 35.39 33.76 19.08
C LYS A 2 35.13 32.78 17.94
N LYS A 3 34.34 31.74 18.21
CA LYS A 3 33.69 30.88 17.21
C LYS A 3 32.76 31.78 16.39
N ILE A 4 33.01 31.96 15.10
CA ILE A 4 32.16 32.78 14.23
C ILE A 4 31.94 32.02 12.91
N ILE A 5 30.69 31.56 12.78
CA ILE A 5 29.94 31.26 11.55
C ILE A 5 30.30 29.92 10.88
N ILE A 6 29.93 28.84 11.55
CA ILE A 6 29.37 27.64 10.90
C ILE A 6 27.87 27.68 11.20
N ALA A 7 27.10 28.47 10.44
CA ALA A 7 25.65 28.48 10.49
C ALA A 7 25.08 29.35 9.36
N LEU A 8 25.19 28.90 8.10
CA LEU A 8 24.39 29.46 7.00
C LEU A 8 24.30 28.51 5.80
N PHE A 9 24.10 27.22 6.09
CA PHE A 9 23.48 26.27 5.16
C PHE A 9 22.32 25.55 5.88
N ILE A 10 21.59 26.29 6.71
CA ILE A 10 20.17 25.98 6.92
C ILE A 10 19.53 26.42 5.60
N PHE A 11 19.57 25.49 4.64
CA PHE A 11 18.77 25.53 3.45
C PHE A 11 17.36 25.92 3.88
N CYS A 12 16.93 27.10 3.44
CA CYS A 12 15.53 27.49 3.43
C CYS A 12 14.77 26.49 2.55
N PHE A 13 14.44 25.31 3.08
CA PHE A 13 13.42 24.40 2.53
C PHE A 13 12.04 24.77 3.08
N PHE A 14 11.81 26.05 3.35
CA PHE A 14 10.45 26.55 3.52
C PHE A 14 9.93 26.98 2.16
N SER A 15 8.92 26.24 1.71
CA SER A 15 7.86 26.74 0.85
C SER A 15 8.13 26.74 -0.66
N THR A 16 8.46 25.58 -1.20
CA THR A 16 7.59 24.99 -2.23
C THR A 16 7.58 23.48 -1.98
N ALA A 17 6.51 22.97 -1.36
CA ALA A 17 6.14 21.57 -1.60
C ALA A 17 5.75 21.52 -3.08
N LEU A 18 6.76 21.45 -3.96
CA LEU A 18 6.58 21.07 -5.34
C LEU A 18 5.80 19.77 -5.24
N ALA A 19 4.58 19.73 -5.77
CA ALA A 19 3.76 18.52 -5.78
C ALA A 19 4.67 17.41 -6.30
N GLN A 20 5.12 16.55 -5.38
CA GLN A 20 6.02 15.47 -5.70
C GLN A 20 5.22 14.61 -6.68
N ASP A 21 5.75 14.41 -7.88
CA ASP A 21 5.02 13.74 -8.95
C ASP A 21 4.46 12.42 -8.41
N VAL A 22 3.14 12.36 -8.24
CA VAL A 22 2.48 11.23 -7.59
C VAL A 22 2.76 9.96 -8.39
N ASP A 23 2.86 10.06 -9.71
CA ASP A 23 3.26 8.97 -10.57
C ASP A 23 4.67 8.45 -10.20
N LEU A 24 5.60 9.36 -9.88
CA LEU A 24 6.96 8.98 -9.46
C LEU A 24 6.94 8.27 -8.10
N LEU A 25 6.14 8.75 -7.15
CA LEU A 25 5.98 8.11 -5.84
C LEU A 25 5.41 6.69 -5.96
N TRP A 26 4.37 6.51 -6.77
CA TRP A 26 3.78 5.20 -7.04
C TRP A 26 4.76 4.26 -7.74
N LYS A 27 5.50 4.75 -8.75
CA LYS A 27 6.56 3.97 -9.42
C LYS A 27 7.67 3.57 -8.44
N ALA A 28 8.11 4.49 -7.57
CA ALA A 28 9.13 4.19 -6.57
C ALA A 28 8.65 3.11 -5.59
N ARG A 29 7.42 3.21 -5.10
CA ARG A 29 6.83 2.18 -4.22
C ARG A 29 6.65 0.84 -4.94
N ALA A 30 6.28 0.84 -6.22
CA ALA A 30 6.15 -0.37 -7.03
C ALA A 30 7.50 -1.08 -7.22
N LEU A 31 8.57 -0.33 -7.48
CA LEU A 31 9.94 -0.86 -7.55
C LEU A 31 10.39 -1.45 -6.20
N GLN A 32 10.08 -0.77 -5.10
CA GLN A 32 10.31 -1.31 -3.76
C GLN A 32 9.53 -2.61 -3.54
N GLY A 33 8.30 -2.69 -4.02
CA GLY A 33 7.49 -3.92 -3.95
C GLY A 33 8.12 -5.08 -4.71
N LEU A 34 8.63 -4.84 -5.92
CA LEU A 34 9.40 -5.84 -6.67
C LEU A 34 10.65 -6.32 -5.92
N GLU A 35 11.37 -5.42 -5.26
CA GLU A 35 12.54 -5.79 -4.46
C GLU A 35 12.14 -6.64 -3.25
N ASN A 36 11.06 -6.26 -2.56
CA ASN A 36 10.54 -6.98 -1.41
C ASN A 36 10.07 -8.38 -1.80
N LEU A 37 9.37 -8.53 -2.94
CA LEU A 37 8.97 -9.84 -3.46
C LEU A 37 10.15 -10.78 -3.67
N LYS A 38 11.26 -10.30 -4.26
CA LYS A 38 12.48 -11.11 -4.44
C LYS A 38 13.08 -11.56 -3.11
N LYS A 39 12.93 -10.76 -2.04
CA LYS A 39 13.38 -11.14 -0.69
C LYS A 39 12.43 -12.18 -0.07
N MET A 40 11.13 -11.98 -0.22
CA MET A 40 10.09 -12.90 0.30
C MET A 40 10.12 -14.25 -0.41
N GLU A 41 10.33 -14.29 -1.73
CA GLU A 41 10.49 -15.53 -2.50
C GLU A 41 11.66 -16.39 -1.95
N LYS A 42 12.79 -15.76 -1.63
CA LYS A 42 13.91 -16.44 -1.00
C LYS A 42 13.56 -17.00 0.39
N GLN A 43 12.74 -16.26 1.16
CA GLN A 43 12.28 -16.72 2.48
C GLN A 43 11.33 -17.91 2.35
N LEU A 44 10.36 -17.84 1.43
CA LEU A 44 9.39 -18.90 1.15
C LEU A 44 10.06 -20.19 0.64
N ASN A 45 11.10 -20.06 -0.18
CA ASN A 45 11.83 -21.20 -0.73
C ASN A 45 12.91 -21.76 0.21
N SER A 46 13.24 -21.07 1.31
CA SER A 46 14.20 -21.57 2.28
C SER A 46 13.52 -22.56 3.23
N GLU A 47 13.97 -23.83 3.22
CA GLU A 47 13.41 -24.98 3.97
C GLU A 47 13.38 -24.85 5.51
N LYS A 48 13.76 -23.69 6.07
CA LYS A 48 13.58 -23.45 7.50
C LYS A 48 12.08 -23.44 7.77
N GLN A 49 11.63 -24.28 8.70
CA GLN A 49 10.24 -24.32 9.17
C GLN A 49 9.79 -22.93 9.65
N VAL A 50 9.33 -22.10 8.71
CA VAL A 50 8.52 -20.93 9.01
C VAL A 50 7.28 -21.51 9.69
N LYS A 51 6.98 -21.05 10.90
CA LYS A 51 5.75 -21.47 11.60
C LYS A 51 4.58 -21.17 10.68
N ASN A 52 3.56 -22.03 10.70
CA ASN A 52 2.43 -21.91 9.77
C ASN A 52 1.79 -20.50 9.79
N ASP A 53 1.68 -19.91 10.97
CA ASP A 53 1.13 -18.56 11.16
C ASP A 53 2.01 -17.48 10.49
N ASP A 54 3.33 -17.55 10.65
CA ASP A 54 4.29 -16.64 10.01
C ASP A 54 4.29 -16.83 8.49
N LEU A 55 4.04 -18.06 8.02
CA LEU A 55 3.97 -18.39 6.60
C LEU A 55 2.73 -17.77 5.93
N GLU A 56 1.57 -17.89 6.57
CA GLU A 56 0.34 -17.27 6.05
C GLU A 56 0.46 -15.74 6.01
N LYS A 57 1.01 -15.13 7.06
CA LYS A 57 1.29 -13.70 7.05
C LYS A 57 2.22 -13.30 5.91
N LEU A 58 3.30 -14.06 5.70
CA LEU A 58 4.26 -13.80 4.63
C LEU A 58 3.62 -13.91 3.23
N LYS A 59 2.68 -14.84 3.01
CA LYS A 59 1.91 -14.92 1.76
C LYS A 59 1.09 -13.67 1.53
N TYR A 60 0.41 -13.16 2.55
CA TYR A 60 -0.37 -11.92 2.44
C TYR A 60 0.52 -10.69 2.21
N GLU A 61 1.68 -10.64 2.85
CA GLU A 61 2.66 -9.58 2.63
C GLU A 61 3.14 -9.62 1.17
N ALA A 62 3.44 -10.80 0.64
CA ALA A 62 3.79 -10.98 -0.77
C ALA A 62 2.64 -10.57 -1.71
N MET A 63 1.39 -10.92 -1.41
CA MET A 63 0.22 -10.49 -2.18
C MET A 63 0.10 -8.96 -2.23
N LEU A 64 0.32 -8.29 -1.09
CA LEU A 64 0.30 -6.83 -1.00
C LEU A 64 1.45 -6.19 -1.81
N GLU A 65 2.67 -6.72 -1.70
CA GLU A 65 3.82 -6.22 -2.46
C GLU A 65 3.66 -6.46 -3.97
N ALA A 66 3.03 -7.57 -4.36
CA ALA A 66 2.63 -7.83 -5.74
C ALA A 66 1.63 -6.79 -6.24
N ALA A 67 0.62 -6.42 -5.45
CA ALA A 67 -0.32 -5.37 -5.83
C ALA A 67 0.36 -4.03 -6.12
N TYR A 68 1.36 -3.64 -5.32
CA TYR A 68 2.17 -2.44 -5.61
C TYR A 68 3.00 -2.62 -6.89
N ALA A 69 3.67 -3.75 -7.06
CA ALA A 69 4.49 -4.02 -8.25
C ALA A 69 3.67 -3.98 -9.55
N MET A 70 2.41 -4.39 -9.52
CA MET A 70 1.50 -4.36 -10.67
C MET A 70 1.20 -2.94 -11.19
N ILE A 71 1.49 -1.89 -10.42
CA ILE A 71 1.39 -0.49 -10.87
C ILE A 71 2.31 -0.23 -12.06
N ILE A 72 3.49 -0.86 -12.09
CA ILE A 72 4.43 -0.78 -13.22
C ILE A 72 4.35 -1.99 -14.15
N GLY A 73 3.94 -3.15 -13.63
CA GLY A 73 3.79 -4.37 -14.43
C GLY A 73 2.61 -4.32 -15.39
N GLU A 74 1.47 -3.77 -14.95
CA GLU A 74 0.22 -3.70 -15.72
C GLU A 74 -0.47 -2.33 -15.53
N PRO A 75 0.17 -1.21 -15.91
CA PRO A 75 -0.34 0.14 -15.67
C PRO A 75 -1.68 0.39 -16.34
N GLU A 76 -1.97 -0.25 -17.47
CA GLU A 76 -3.25 -0.15 -18.15
C GLU A 76 -4.41 -0.69 -17.31
N THR A 77 -4.14 -1.60 -16.38
CA THR A 77 -5.16 -2.13 -15.45
C THR A 77 -5.20 -1.33 -14.17
N THR A 78 -4.02 -0.94 -13.66
CA THR A 78 -3.86 -0.42 -12.30
C THR A 78 -3.84 1.10 -12.20
N VAL A 79 -3.69 1.81 -13.32
CA VAL A 79 -3.67 3.29 -13.35
C VAL A 79 -4.71 3.78 -14.35
N LYS A 80 -5.74 4.48 -13.85
CA LYS A 80 -6.81 5.05 -14.67
C LYS A 80 -6.79 6.56 -14.55
N LYS A 81 -6.64 7.26 -15.67
CA LYS A 81 -6.64 8.73 -15.70
C LYS A 81 -7.84 9.24 -16.51
N THR A 82 -8.51 10.23 -15.96
CA THR A 82 -9.58 10.99 -16.62
C THR A 82 -9.15 12.46 -16.69
N SER A 83 -10.01 13.33 -17.23
CA SER A 83 -9.76 14.78 -17.24
C SER A 83 -9.73 15.43 -15.85
N LEU A 84 -10.19 14.72 -14.80
CA LEU A 84 -10.32 15.25 -13.43
C LEU A 84 -9.50 14.46 -12.41
N VAL A 85 -9.42 13.14 -12.56
CA VAL A 85 -8.90 12.25 -11.53
C VAL A 85 -7.87 11.28 -12.11
N ALA A 86 -6.78 11.07 -11.38
CA ALA A 86 -5.90 9.92 -11.50
C ALA A 86 -6.23 8.91 -10.39
N ALA A 87 -6.53 7.69 -10.78
CA ALA A 87 -6.88 6.59 -9.90
C ALA A 87 -5.81 5.49 -9.96
N TYR A 88 -5.34 5.08 -8.79
CA TYR A 88 -4.35 4.02 -8.61
C TYR A 88 -4.99 2.85 -7.88
N HIS A 89 -5.00 1.68 -8.52
CA HIS A 89 -5.66 0.48 -8.04
C HIS A 89 -4.63 -0.50 -7.47
N LEU A 90 -4.79 -0.84 -6.19
CA LEU A 90 -4.15 -1.99 -5.57
C LEU A 90 -5.07 -3.19 -5.68
N ILE A 91 -4.74 -4.09 -6.60
CA ILE A 91 -5.54 -5.28 -6.91
C ILE A 91 -4.87 -6.50 -6.29
N ILE A 92 -5.61 -7.19 -5.42
CA ILE A 92 -5.16 -8.44 -4.77
C ILE A 92 -6.12 -9.56 -5.13
N SER A 93 -5.58 -10.64 -5.71
CA SER A 93 -6.34 -11.84 -6.08
C SER A 93 -6.42 -12.82 -4.92
N PHE A 94 -7.62 -13.31 -4.62
CA PHE A 94 -7.90 -14.40 -3.68
C PHE A 94 -8.36 -15.67 -4.41
N GLY A 95 -7.96 -15.83 -5.69
CA GLY A 95 -8.35 -16.99 -6.49
C GLY A 95 -9.87 -17.06 -6.71
N ASP A 96 -10.47 -18.20 -6.36
CA ASP A 96 -11.90 -18.48 -6.56
C ASP A 96 -12.84 -17.58 -5.75
N ASP A 97 -12.32 -16.96 -4.69
CA ASP A 97 -13.03 -15.99 -3.86
C ASP A 97 -13.13 -14.61 -4.53
N GLY A 98 -12.37 -14.37 -5.61
CA GLY A 98 -12.39 -13.12 -6.38
C GLY A 98 -11.22 -12.19 -6.04
N MET A 99 -11.43 -10.89 -6.23
CA MET A 99 -10.39 -9.88 -6.07
C MET A 99 -10.81 -8.78 -5.09
N LEU A 100 -9.83 -8.28 -4.34
CA LEU A 100 -9.92 -7.02 -3.63
C LEU A 100 -9.35 -5.92 -4.54
N ASP A 101 -10.07 -4.80 -4.66
CA ASP A 101 -9.64 -3.63 -5.43
C ASP A 101 -9.75 -2.37 -4.55
N VAL A 102 -8.62 -1.89 -4.06
CA VAL A 102 -8.51 -0.66 -3.26
C VAL A 102 -7.95 0.45 -4.15
N VAL A 103 -8.71 1.54 -4.26
CA VAL A 103 -8.43 2.60 -5.24
C VAL A 103 -8.15 3.92 -4.52
N TYR A 104 -7.01 4.52 -4.83
CA TYR A 104 -6.62 5.85 -4.36
C TYR A 104 -6.78 6.89 -5.46
N LEU A 105 -7.47 7.97 -5.13
CA LEU A 105 -7.87 9.01 -6.08
C LEU A 105 -7.11 10.30 -5.82
N TYR A 106 -6.62 10.90 -6.90
CA TYR A 106 -5.90 12.16 -6.90
C TYR A 106 -6.51 13.13 -7.91
N ASP A 107 -6.52 14.41 -7.58
CA ASP A 107 -6.86 15.46 -8.54
C ASP A 107 -5.75 15.55 -9.59
N ILE A 108 -6.07 15.41 -10.88
CA ILE A 108 -5.04 15.29 -11.92
C ILE A 108 -4.28 16.59 -12.18
N LYS A 109 -4.83 17.74 -11.78
CA LYS A 109 -4.21 19.06 -12.00
C LYS A 109 -3.22 19.41 -10.90
N THR A 110 -3.56 19.07 -9.66
CA THR A 110 -2.81 19.43 -8.46
C THR A 110 -2.06 18.26 -7.85
N TYR A 111 -2.37 17.03 -8.28
CA TYR A 111 -1.91 15.78 -7.69
C TYR A 111 -2.16 15.68 -6.19
N LYS A 112 -3.15 16.42 -5.69
CA LYS A 112 -3.59 16.31 -4.29
C LYS A 112 -4.43 15.06 -4.13
N TYR A 113 -4.15 14.33 -3.05
CA TYR A 113 -4.96 13.21 -2.63
C TYR A 113 -6.41 13.67 -2.37
N ILE A 114 -7.38 12.96 -2.93
CA ILE A 114 -8.81 13.23 -2.78
C ILE A 114 -9.42 12.25 -1.78
N SER A 115 -9.34 10.95 -2.07
CA SER A 115 -10.03 9.92 -1.31
C SER A 115 -9.57 8.51 -1.69
N MET A 116 -10.03 7.54 -0.92
CA MET A 116 -9.87 6.11 -1.17
C MET A 116 -11.27 5.49 -1.29
N ARG A 117 -11.41 4.51 -2.18
CA ARG A 117 -12.60 3.67 -2.27
C ARG A 117 -12.21 2.20 -2.41
N VAL A 118 -13.16 1.31 -2.16
CA VAL A 118 -13.01 -0.13 -2.41
C VAL A 118 -14.04 -0.51 -3.46
N ASP A 119 -13.56 -0.87 -4.65
CA ASP A 119 -14.42 -1.13 -5.81
C ASP A 119 -14.89 -2.59 -5.84
N LYS A 120 -14.10 -3.52 -5.26
CA LYS A 120 -14.41 -4.95 -5.19
C LYS A 120 -13.94 -5.55 -3.87
N ILE A 121 -14.73 -6.47 -3.35
CA ILE A 121 -14.43 -7.25 -2.14
C ILE A 121 -14.61 -8.75 -2.49
N PRO A 122 -13.65 -9.62 -2.15
CA PRO A 122 -13.78 -11.07 -2.35
C PRO A 122 -14.95 -11.66 -1.56
N LYS A 123 -15.53 -12.77 -2.04
CA LYS A 123 -16.72 -13.41 -1.48
C LYS A 123 -16.63 -13.58 0.04
N ASN A 124 -15.55 -14.18 0.54
CA ASN A 124 -15.36 -14.52 1.95
C ASN A 124 -14.63 -13.44 2.76
N ARG A 125 -14.71 -12.18 2.34
CA ARG A 125 -14.02 -11.05 2.98
C ARG A 125 -15.00 -9.93 3.31
N GLY A 126 -14.68 -9.19 4.36
CA GLY A 126 -15.44 -8.00 4.77
C GLY A 126 -14.52 -6.84 5.13
N ILE A 127 -15.04 -5.62 5.04
CA ILE A 127 -14.36 -4.43 5.58
C ILE A 127 -14.83 -4.22 7.02
N VAL A 128 -13.89 -4.15 7.94
CA VAL A 128 -14.12 -3.88 9.35
C VAL A 128 -13.49 -2.54 9.72
N PHE A 129 -14.22 -1.77 10.53
CA PHE A 129 -13.73 -0.53 11.11
C PHE A 129 -13.38 -0.78 12.57
N LEU A 130 -12.08 -0.74 12.89
CA LEU A 130 -11.60 -0.95 14.24
C LEU A 130 -11.80 0.32 15.06
N GLN A 131 -12.47 0.21 16.22
CA GLN A 131 -12.80 1.35 17.09
C GLN A 131 -11.63 1.87 17.95
N ASN A 132 -10.40 1.45 17.66
CA ASN A 132 -9.21 1.93 18.37
C ASN A 132 -8.64 3.15 17.64
N ASN A 133 -8.37 4.24 18.38
CA ASN A 133 -7.79 5.49 17.87
C ASN A 133 -6.60 5.28 16.91
N LYS A 134 -5.81 4.21 17.10
CA LYS A 134 -4.68 3.87 16.23
C LYS A 134 -5.06 3.49 14.79
N TYR A 135 -6.27 2.94 14.58
CA TYR A 135 -6.71 2.38 13.30
C TYR A 135 -7.92 3.10 12.70
N CYS A 136 -8.37 4.22 13.30
CA CYS A 136 -9.50 5.00 12.81
C CYS A 136 -9.30 5.51 11.37
N ASP A 137 -8.05 5.74 10.97
CA ASP A 137 -7.68 6.18 9.62
C ASP A 137 -7.42 5.03 8.64
N PHE A 138 -7.73 3.79 9.03
CA PHE A 138 -7.50 2.61 8.18
C PHE A 138 -8.80 1.88 7.88
N ILE A 139 -8.83 1.20 6.74
CA ILE A 139 -9.76 0.09 6.52
C ILE A 139 -9.04 -1.21 6.82
N THR A 140 -9.78 -2.18 7.34
CA THR A 140 -9.27 -3.52 7.60
C THR A 140 -10.09 -4.52 6.80
N VAL A 141 -9.44 -5.32 5.98
CA VAL A 141 -10.07 -6.41 5.22
C VAL A 141 -9.80 -7.72 5.96
N VAL A 142 -10.86 -8.41 6.34
CA VAL A 142 -10.82 -9.61 7.17
C VAL A 142 -11.50 -10.78 6.48
N ASN A 143 -11.03 -12.01 6.73
CA ASN A 143 -11.82 -13.21 6.45
C ASN A 143 -12.89 -13.36 7.54
N TYR A 144 -14.16 -13.45 7.14
CA TYR A 144 -15.25 -13.67 8.10
C TYR A 144 -15.54 -15.16 8.37
N LEU A 145 -14.96 -16.08 7.58
CA LEU A 145 -15.05 -17.52 7.79
C LEU A 145 -13.90 -18.06 8.65
N ASP A 146 -12.70 -17.50 8.52
CA ASP A 146 -11.53 -17.89 9.29
C ASP A 146 -10.90 -16.68 9.98
N THR A 147 -11.17 -16.50 11.26
CA THR A 147 -10.63 -15.39 12.05
C THR A 147 -9.16 -15.59 12.43
N LYS A 148 -8.47 -16.60 11.90
CA LYS A 148 -7.02 -16.77 12.03
C LYS A 148 -6.26 -16.24 10.82
N ASP A 149 -6.96 -16.00 9.71
CA ASP A 149 -6.34 -15.42 8.51
C ASP A 149 -5.75 -14.05 8.83
N PRO A 150 -4.57 -13.72 8.27
CA PRO A 150 -4.02 -12.39 8.37
C PRO A 150 -4.97 -11.31 7.83
N LEU A 151 -4.96 -10.16 8.48
CA LEU A 151 -5.75 -8.99 8.10
C LEU A 151 -4.96 -8.09 7.17
N LEU A 152 -5.58 -7.59 6.11
CA LEU A 152 -5.01 -6.51 5.30
C LEU A 152 -5.49 -5.17 5.82
N ILE A 153 -4.56 -4.26 6.06
CA ILE A 153 -4.84 -2.93 6.58
C ILE A 153 -4.36 -1.91 5.55
N PHE A 154 -5.25 -1.00 5.14
CA PHE A 154 -4.93 0.08 4.21
C PHE A 154 -5.26 1.42 4.83
N SER A 155 -4.31 2.36 4.79
CA SER A 155 -4.58 3.72 5.24
C SER A 155 -5.54 4.42 4.27
N LYS A 156 -6.51 5.14 4.82
CA LYS A 156 -7.44 5.99 4.08
C LYS A 156 -6.80 7.29 3.61
N ASN A 157 -5.59 7.63 4.03
CA ASN A 157 -4.95 8.91 3.74
C ASN A 157 -3.50 8.80 3.25
N ASP A 158 -2.89 7.62 3.37
CA ASP A 158 -1.53 7.34 2.91
C ASP A 158 -1.51 6.04 2.09
N PRO A 159 -1.52 6.13 0.75
CA PRO A 159 -1.54 4.96 -0.11
C PRO A 159 -0.34 4.05 0.01
N PHE A 160 0.74 4.51 0.65
CA PHE A 160 1.96 3.75 0.82
C PHE A 160 2.03 3.08 2.20
N ASN A 161 1.06 3.37 3.06
CA ASN A 161 0.88 2.76 4.37
C ASN A 161 -0.22 1.69 4.31
N ALA A 162 0.15 0.54 3.74
CA ALA A 162 -0.61 -0.68 3.83
C ALA A 162 0.23 -1.76 4.52
N SER A 163 -0.41 -2.63 5.30
CA SER A 163 0.29 -3.66 6.08
C SER A 163 -0.56 -4.90 6.29
N VAL A 164 0.10 -5.97 6.70
CA VAL A 164 -0.54 -7.23 7.11
C VAL A 164 -0.41 -7.38 8.61
N MET A 165 -1.51 -7.69 9.29
CA MET A 165 -1.54 -7.91 10.73
C MET A 165 -2.02 -9.33 11.04
N GLN A 166 -1.31 -10.01 11.93
CA GLN A 166 -1.78 -11.26 12.53
C GLN A 166 -2.72 -10.95 13.70
N HIS A 167 -3.68 -11.84 13.96
CA HIS A 167 -4.51 -11.80 15.16
C HIS A 167 -3.71 -12.03 16.45
#